data_AF-A0A8J4Q9X4-F1
#
_entry.id   AF-A0A8J4Q9X4-F1
#
_cell.length_a   1.000
_cell.length_b   1.000
_cell.length_c   1.000
_cell.angle_alpha   90.00
_cell.angle_beta   90.00
_cell.angle_gamma   90.00
#
_symmetry.space_group_name_H-M   'P 1'
#
loop_
_entity.id
_entity.type
_entity.pdbx_description
1 polymer ?
#
loop_
_entity_poly.entity_id
_entity_poly.type
_entity_poly.pdbx_seq_one_letter_code
_entity_poly.pdbx_strand_id
1 'polypeptide(L)'
;MATPLGPLLLQLFLLILLLISIHQSHSATASTIHLPFSIYPYSLSVTDFGATGDGLHYDTAAIQSAIKACPTSHHTQCHVTFPPGTYLTRTLFLKSGVVLDIKENATLLGGTKMEDYPKELREWYVVVAENASDVGITGGGVVDGHGLGFVKRFNERKNVMVSWNTTGACLGDECRPRLVGFIDCKNVRVWNITLTEPAYWCLHIVRCENTSIHDVSIYGNFNTPNNDGIDIEDSNNTVITRCHIDTGDDAICPKTYTGPLYNLTVTNCWIRTKSSAIKLGSASSFNFKGLIFDNITIVQSHRGLGLQIRDGGNTHIAFLVLLIEFFLND
;
A
#
# COMPACT_ATOMS: atom_id res chain seq x y z
N MET A 1 53.75 -57.76 59.31
CA MET A 1 52.46 -57.10 59.04
C MET A 1 52.50 -56.54 57.64
N ALA A 2 51.83 -57.20 56.69
CA ALA A 2 51.64 -56.70 55.33
C ALA A 2 50.18 -56.99 54.95
N THR A 3 49.41 -55.92 54.75
CA THR A 3 47.99 -55.91 54.38
C THR A 3 47.81 -56.20 52.89
N PRO A 4 46.79 -56.98 52.45
CA PRO A 4 46.54 -57.20 51.02
C PRO A 4 45.69 -56.06 50.42
N LEU A 5 46.21 -55.47 49.33
CA LEU A 5 45.60 -54.42 48.49
C LEU A 5 44.50 -54.95 47.54
N GLY A 6 43.60 -55.81 48.04
CA GLY A 6 42.61 -56.52 47.22
C GLY A 6 41.39 -55.74 46.68
N PRO A 7 40.76 -54.80 47.42
CA PRO A 7 39.44 -54.28 47.01
C PRO A 7 39.45 -53.02 46.16
N LEU A 8 40.57 -52.27 46.08
CA LEU A 8 40.63 -50.98 45.38
C LEU A 8 40.77 -51.13 43.85
N LEU A 9 41.48 -52.17 43.39
CA LEU A 9 41.71 -52.44 41.96
C LEU A 9 40.44 -52.93 41.24
N LEU A 10 39.56 -53.65 41.93
CA LEU A 10 38.32 -54.17 41.35
C LEU A 10 37.28 -53.05 41.15
N GLN A 11 37.22 -52.08 42.07
CA GLN A 11 36.34 -50.91 41.94
C GLN A 11 36.76 -49.97 40.80
N LEU A 12 38.07 -49.82 40.56
CA LEU A 12 38.57 -48.99 39.46
C LEU A 12 38.24 -49.60 38.08
N PHE A 13 38.27 -50.93 37.96
CA PHE A 13 38.01 -51.63 36.70
C PHE A 13 36.52 -51.56 36.28
N LEU A 14 35.60 -51.64 37.25
CA LEU A 14 34.16 -51.49 37.02
C LEU A 14 33.76 -50.06 36.61
N LEU A 15 34.45 -49.04 37.13
CA LEU A 15 34.20 -47.64 36.74
C LEU A 15 34.64 -47.35 35.29
N ILE A 16 35.74 -47.96 34.84
CA ILE A 16 36.24 -47.81 33.47
C ILE A 16 35.30 -48.48 32.45
N LEU A 17 34.75 -49.66 32.75
CA LEU A 17 33.76 -50.33 31.89
C LEU A 17 32.44 -49.55 31.77
N LEU A 18 32.01 -48.86 32.83
CA LEU A 18 30.82 -48.00 32.79
C LEU A 18 31.04 -46.74 31.93
N LEU A 19 32.25 -46.19 31.92
CA LEU A 19 32.61 -45.02 31.11
C LEU A 19 32.74 -45.34 29.61
N ILE A 20 33.20 -46.54 29.25
CA ILE A 20 33.33 -46.96 27.84
C ILE A 20 31.95 -47.22 27.20
N SER A 21 30.95 -47.59 28.00
CA SER A 21 29.59 -47.89 27.53
C SER A 21 28.76 -46.65 27.14
N ILE A 22 29.21 -45.43 27.49
CA ILE A 22 28.47 -44.18 27.25
C ILE A 22 28.89 -43.49 25.92
N HIS A 23 29.83 -44.07 25.16
CA HIS A 23 30.40 -43.42 23.97
C HIS A 23 29.99 -43.98 22.60
N GLN A 24 28.84 -44.65 22.50
CA GLN A 24 28.23 -44.95 21.20
C GLN A 24 26.74 -44.65 21.17
N SER A 25 26.40 -43.37 21.18
CA SER A 25 25.18 -42.88 20.51
C SER A 25 25.63 -42.15 19.25
N HIS A 26 25.78 -42.90 18.15
CA HIS A 26 25.85 -42.29 16.83
C HIS A 26 24.49 -41.64 16.55
N SER A 27 24.39 -40.33 16.76
CA SER A 27 23.34 -39.55 16.10
C SER A 27 23.57 -39.68 14.60
N ALA A 28 22.64 -40.34 13.92
CA ALA A 28 22.57 -40.29 12.47
C ALA A 28 22.36 -38.81 12.09
N THR A 29 23.42 -38.14 11.65
CA THR A 29 23.31 -36.84 11.00
C THR A 29 22.65 -37.09 9.65
N ALA A 30 21.32 -37.10 9.64
CA ALA A 30 20.57 -36.89 8.42
C ALA A 30 20.99 -35.52 7.90
N SER A 31 21.75 -35.51 6.81
CA SER A 31 22.08 -34.28 6.08
C SER A 31 20.76 -33.64 5.66
N THR A 32 20.30 -32.68 6.46
CA THR A 32 19.18 -31.84 6.09
C THR A 32 19.69 -31.01 4.93
N ILE A 33 19.25 -31.34 3.72
CA ILE A 33 19.47 -30.50 2.55
C ILE A 33 18.70 -29.22 2.85
N HIS A 34 19.37 -28.23 3.42
CA HIS A 34 18.90 -26.86 3.44
C HIS A 34 18.95 -26.40 1.99
N LEU A 35 17.83 -26.59 1.27
CA LEU A 35 17.59 -25.86 0.03
C LEU A 35 17.78 -24.38 0.38
N PRO A 36 18.63 -23.64 -0.35
CA PRO A 36 18.77 -22.21 -0.10
C PRO A 36 17.39 -21.61 -0.30
N PHE A 37 16.78 -21.13 0.78
CA PHE A 37 15.66 -20.21 0.67
C PHE A 37 16.14 -19.09 -0.24
N SER A 38 15.52 -18.94 -1.41
CA SER A 38 15.79 -17.78 -2.25
C SER A 38 15.47 -16.56 -1.40
N ILE A 39 16.52 -15.86 -0.97
CA ILE A 39 16.43 -14.62 -0.20
C ILE A 39 15.91 -13.48 -1.12
N TYR A 40 15.89 -13.73 -2.42
CA TYR A 40 15.34 -12.81 -3.42
C TYR A 40 13.87 -13.13 -3.69
N PRO A 41 13.00 -12.10 -3.72
CA PRO A 41 11.60 -12.29 -4.06
C PRO A 41 11.47 -12.90 -5.46
N TYR A 42 10.55 -13.85 -5.61
CA TYR A 42 10.24 -14.44 -6.90
C TYR A 42 9.73 -13.32 -7.82
N SER A 43 10.32 -13.14 -9.00
CA SER A 43 10.02 -11.99 -9.87
C SER A 43 9.60 -12.45 -11.26
N LEU A 44 8.57 -11.81 -11.81
CA LEU A 44 8.04 -12.03 -13.16
C LEU A 44 7.98 -10.69 -13.90
N SER A 45 8.55 -10.58 -15.10
CA SER A 45 8.46 -9.34 -15.88
C SER A 45 7.20 -9.32 -16.73
N VAL A 46 6.49 -8.19 -16.77
CA VAL A 46 5.29 -8.06 -17.61
C VAL A 46 5.60 -8.22 -19.11
N THR A 47 6.83 -7.92 -19.54
CA THR A 47 7.27 -8.10 -20.93
C THR A 47 7.37 -9.58 -21.32
N ASP A 48 7.66 -10.47 -20.37
CA ASP A 48 7.68 -11.93 -20.60
C ASP A 48 6.28 -12.48 -20.90
N PHE A 49 5.24 -11.70 -20.55
CA PHE A 49 3.84 -11.99 -20.83
C PHE A 49 3.29 -11.19 -22.02
N GLY A 50 4.16 -10.47 -22.74
CA GLY A 50 3.80 -9.74 -23.96
C GLY A 50 3.37 -8.29 -23.75
N ALA A 51 3.62 -7.68 -22.58
CA ALA A 51 3.41 -6.25 -22.41
C ALA A 51 4.39 -5.46 -23.29
N THR A 52 3.87 -4.47 -24.01
CA THR A 52 4.60 -3.67 -25.00
C THR A 52 5.27 -2.45 -24.37
N GLY A 53 4.62 -1.80 -23.40
CA GLY A 53 5.17 -0.62 -22.73
C GLY A 53 5.24 0.62 -23.63
N ASP A 54 4.38 0.74 -24.64
CA ASP A 54 4.39 1.85 -25.60
C ASP A 54 3.43 3.01 -25.28
N GLY A 55 2.55 2.84 -24.29
CA GLY A 55 1.54 3.80 -23.86
C GLY A 55 0.35 3.95 -24.82
N LEU A 56 0.29 3.14 -25.87
CA LEU A 56 -0.72 3.20 -26.92
C LEU A 56 -1.62 1.95 -26.89
N HIS A 57 -1.04 0.78 -26.67
CA HIS A 57 -1.77 -0.48 -26.61
C HIS A 57 -2.06 -0.89 -25.17
N TYR A 58 -3.22 -1.50 -24.94
CA TYR A 58 -3.57 -1.99 -23.61
C TYR A 58 -2.73 -3.22 -23.25
N ASP A 59 -1.85 -3.06 -22.28
CA ASP A 59 -1.01 -4.13 -21.73
C ASP A 59 -1.73 -4.94 -20.63
N THR A 60 -2.98 -4.63 -20.34
CA THR A 60 -3.78 -5.25 -19.26
C THR A 60 -3.73 -6.78 -19.27
N ALA A 61 -3.89 -7.41 -20.44
CA ALA A 61 -3.92 -8.87 -20.53
C ALA A 61 -2.57 -9.50 -20.16
N ALA A 62 -1.47 -8.88 -20.58
CA ALA A 62 -0.13 -9.32 -20.25
C ALA A 62 0.17 -9.13 -18.76
N ILE A 63 -0.11 -7.94 -18.23
CA ILE A 63 0.12 -7.60 -16.81
C ILE A 63 -0.70 -8.51 -15.90
N GLN A 64 -1.99 -8.70 -16.21
CA GLN A 64 -2.87 -9.56 -15.41
C GLN A 64 -2.45 -11.04 -15.50
N SER A 65 -1.86 -11.47 -16.61
CA SER A 65 -1.29 -12.82 -16.75
C SER A 65 -0.04 -13.00 -15.87
N ALA A 66 0.83 -11.99 -15.79
CA ALA A 66 1.97 -12.00 -14.88
C ALA A 66 1.53 -12.09 -13.41
N ILE A 67 0.53 -11.29 -13.01
CA ILE A 67 -0.07 -11.34 -11.66
C ILE A 67 -0.64 -12.75 -11.36
N LYS A 68 -1.34 -13.35 -12.32
CA LYS A 68 -1.92 -14.69 -12.17
C LYS A 68 -0.87 -15.79 -12.07
N ALA A 69 0.25 -15.65 -12.77
CA ALA A 69 1.35 -16.60 -12.79
C ALA A 69 2.18 -16.59 -11.49
N CYS A 70 2.06 -15.54 -10.67
CA CYS A 70 2.69 -15.51 -9.35
C CYS A 70 2.23 -16.70 -8.48
N PRO A 71 3.16 -17.47 -7.90
CA PRO A 71 2.83 -18.62 -7.07
C PRO A 71 2.03 -18.20 -5.83
N THR A 72 1.16 -19.10 -5.36
CA THR A 72 0.45 -18.93 -4.10
C THR A 72 1.18 -19.75 -3.04
N SER A 73 2.20 -19.18 -2.41
CA SER A 73 2.86 -19.77 -1.25
C SER A 73 2.88 -18.79 -0.09
N HIS A 74 2.66 -19.28 1.14
CA HIS A 74 2.56 -18.44 2.34
C HIS A 74 3.88 -17.73 2.73
N HIS A 75 4.97 -17.95 1.99
CA HIS A 75 6.31 -17.50 2.37
C HIS A 75 7.11 -16.84 1.24
N THR A 76 6.55 -16.72 0.04
CA THR A 76 7.26 -16.11 -1.08
C THR A 76 6.42 -15.01 -1.69
N GLN A 77 6.81 -13.77 -1.45
CA GLN A 77 6.25 -12.63 -2.16
C GLN A 77 6.70 -12.69 -3.63
N CYS A 78 5.75 -12.53 -4.53
CA CYS A 78 5.98 -12.44 -5.96
C CYS A 78 5.98 -10.97 -6.39
N HIS A 79 7.04 -10.53 -7.06
CA HIS A 79 7.15 -9.21 -7.64
C HIS A 79 6.83 -9.27 -9.13
N VAL A 80 5.77 -8.57 -9.55
CA VAL A 80 5.47 -8.35 -10.96
C VAL A 80 6.19 -7.08 -11.39
N THR A 81 7.25 -7.23 -12.17
CA THR A 81 8.19 -6.16 -12.50
C THR A 81 7.83 -5.47 -13.83
N PHE A 82 7.93 -4.15 -13.85
CA PHE A 82 7.73 -3.32 -15.03
C PHE A 82 9.06 -2.65 -15.40
N PRO A 83 9.73 -3.11 -16.48
CA PRO A 83 10.87 -2.40 -17.05
C PRO A 83 10.49 -0.98 -17.52
N PRO A 84 11.47 -0.13 -17.89
CA PRO A 84 11.18 1.19 -18.46
C PRO A 84 10.21 1.11 -19.65
N GLY A 85 9.19 1.97 -19.64
CA GLY A 85 8.09 1.93 -20.60
C GLY A 85 6.82 2.57 -20.04
N THR A 86 5.83 2.81 -20.91
CA THR A 86 4.50 3.27 -20.49
C THR A 86 3.48 2.17 -20.75
N TYR A 87 2.83 1.68 -19.71
CA TYR A 87 1.93 0.53 -19.79
C TYR A 87 0.49 1.01 -19.65
N LEU A 88 -0.18 1.24 -20.77
CA LEU A 88 -1.60 1.62 -20.76
C LEU A 88 -2.44 0.42 -20.29
N THR A 89 -3.30 0.63 -19.30
CA THR A 89 -4.09 -0.46 -18.73
C THR A 89 -5.51 -0.06 -18.33
N ARG A 90 -6.42 -1.02 -18.46
CA ARG A 90 -7.66 -1.13 -17.69
C ARG A 90 -7.36 -1.48 -16.23
N THR A 91 -8.40 -1.58 -15.40
CA THR A 91 -8.26 -2.02 -14.01
C THR A 91 -7.46 -3.32 -13.88
N LEU A 92 -6.45 -3.30 -13.03
CA LEU A 92 -5.66 -4.46 -12.63
C LEU A 92 -6.10 -4.94 -11.25
N PHE A 93 -6.27 -6.25 -11.13
CA PHE A 93 -6.65 -6.91 -9.88
C PHE A 93 -5.45 -7.65 -9.30
N LEU A 94 -4.96 -7.20 -8.15
CA LEU A 94 -3.93 -7.90 -7.39
C LEU A 94 -4.52 -9.07 -6.61
N LYS A 95 -3.67 -10.04 -6.28
CA LYS A 95 -4.00 -11.18 -5.40
C LYS A 95 -3.00 -11.26 -4.25
N SER A 96 -3.31 -12.07 -3.24
CA SER A 96 -2.43 -12.30 -2.10
C SER A 96 -1.00 -12.70 -2.53
N GLY A 97 -0.01 -12.14 -1.85
CA GLY A 97 1.41 -12.39 -2.08
C GLY A 97 2.00 -11.64 -3.28
N VAL A 98 1.24 -10.78 -3.96
CA VAL A 98 1.73 -10.04 -5.14
C VAL A 98 2.08 -8.61 -4.80
N VAL A 99 3.27 -8.17 -5.22
CA VAL A 99 3.68 -6.78 -5.25
C VAL A 99 3.93 -6.36 -6.69
N LEU A 100 3.35 -5.23 -7.12
CA LEU A 100 3.77 -4.59 -8.36
C LEU A 100 5.08 -3.84 -8.10
N ASP A 101 6.12 -4.14 -8.88
CA ASP A 101 7.44 -3.52 -8.79
C ASP A 101 7.68 -2.71 -10.08
N ILE A 102 7.07 -1.53 -10.10
CA ILE A 102 7.09 -0.57 -11.20
C ILE A 102 8.41 0.19 -11.14
N LYS A 103 9.37 -0.19 -11.99
CA LYS A 103 10.75 0.33 -11.91
C LYS A 103 10.81 1.81 -12.28
N GLU A 104 11.91 2.46 -11.89
CA GLU A 104 12.25 3.79 -12.38
C GLU A 104 12.16 3.86 -13.92
N ASN A 105 11.63 4.97 -14.44
CA ASN A 105 11.29 5.17 -15.85
C ASN A 105 10.18 4.26 -16.42
N ALA A 106 9.50 3.47 -15.58
CA ALA A 106 8.26 2.80 -15.92
C ALA A 106 7.05 3.61 -15.43
N THR A 107 6.01 3.69 -16.26
CA THR A 107 4.74 4.33 -15.94
C THR A 107 3.61 3.33 -16.18
N LEU A 108 2.82 3.04 -15.15
CA LEU A 108 1.54 2.35 -15.29
C LEU A 108 0.46 3.40 -15.53
N LEU A 109 -0.08 3.47 -16.74
CA LEU A 109 -1.00 4.53 -17.18
C LEU A 109 -2.45 4.03 -17.23
N GLY A 110 -3.33 4.67 -16.47
CA GLY A 110 -4.76 4.36 -16.44
C GLY A 110 -5.47 4.71 -17.75
N GLY A 111 -6.34 3.82 -18.21
CA GLY A 111 -7.28 4.08 -19.30
C GLY A 111 -8.32 5.14 -18.94
N THR A 112 -8.81 5.90 -19.93
CA THR A 112 -9.74 7.02 -19.69
C THR A 112 -11.18 6.73 -20.11
N LYS A 113 -11.46 5.49 -20.53
CA LYS A 113 -12.78 5.09 -21.02
C LYS A 113 -13.58 4.38 -19.93
N MET A 114 -14.90 4.50 -19.97
CA MET A 114 -15.76 3.85 -18.98
C MET A 114 -15.61 2.34 -19.01
N GLU A 115 -15.45 1.76 -20.20
CA GLU A 115 -15.21 0.34 -20.42
C GLU A 115 -13.84 -0.17 -19.93
N ASP A 116 -12.94 0.73 -19.51
CA ASP A 116 -11.67 0.35 -18.90
C ASP A 116 -11.83 -0.05 -17.42
N TYR A 117 -13.00 0.22 -16.84
CA TYR A 117 -13.33 -0.08 -15.46
C TYR A 117 -14.45 -1.14 -15.36
N PRO A 118 -14.48 -1.94 -14.29
CA PRO A 118 -15.49 -2.98 -14.09
C PRO A 118 -16.92 -2.44 -14.02
N LYS A 119 -17.91 -3.32 -14.07
CA LYS A 119 -19.30 -2.93 -13.89
C LYS A 119 -19.59 -2.42 -12.47
N GLU A 120 -18.94 -3.02 -11.47
CA GLU A 120 -19.14 -2.67 -10.06
C GLU A 120 -18.34 -1.42 -9.70
N LEU A 121 -19.04 -0.34 -9.31
CA LEU A 121 -18.44 0.96 -8.99
C LEU A 121 -17.40 0.90 -7.87
N ARG A 122 -17.62 -0.01 -6.92
CA ARG A 122 -16.70 -0.24 -5.79
C ARG A 122 -15.33 -0.69 -6.26
N GLU A 123 -15.19 -1.19 -7.50
CA GLU A 123 -13.95 -1.71 -8.10
C GLU A 123 -13.32 -0.71 -9.09
N TRP A 124 -13.84 0.52 -9.20
CA TRP A 124 -13.31 1.54 -10.11
C TRP A 124 -11.97 2.09 -9.61
N TYR A 125 -10.90 1.37 -9.95
CA TYR A 125 -9.51 1.76 -9.72
C TYR A 125 -8.64 1.47 -10.95
N VAL A 126 -7.50 2.13 -11.09
CA VAL A 126 -6.45 1.65 -12.01
C VAL A 126 -5.82 0.36 -11.47
N VAL A 127 -5.53 0.31 -10.16
CA VAL A 127 -5.06 -0.89 -9.46
C VAL A 127 -5.89 -1.13 -8.21
N VAL A 128 -6.42 -2.35 -8.05
CA VAL A 128 -7.15 -2.74 -6.84
C VAL A 128 -6.72 -4.11 -6.32
N ALA A 129 -6.68 -4.25 -5.00
CA ALA A 129 -6.65 -5.52 -4.32
C ALA A 129 -7.89 -5.64 -3.42
N GLU A 130 -8.58 -6.78 -3.46
CA GLU A 130 -9.70 -7.08 -2.57
C GLU A 130 -9.45 -8.39 -1.83
N ASN A 131 -9.71 -8.41 -0.52
CA ASN A 131 -9.59 -9.61 0.32
C ASN A 131 -8.25 -10.34 0.15
N ALA A 132 -7.16 -9.58 0.12
CA ALA A 132 -5.81 -10.07 -0.15
C ALA A 132 -4.86 -9.86 1.04
N SER A 133 -3.86 -10.72 1.17
CA SER A 133 -2.80 -10.59 2.18
C SER A 133 -1.42 -10.44 1.52
N ASP A 134 -0.51 -9.70 2.15
CA ASP A 134 0.89 -9.56 1.71
C ASP A 134 1.01 -8.97 0.30
N VAL A 135 0.25 -7.90 0.07
CA VAL A 135 0.03 -7.25 -1.24
C VAL A 135 0.60 -5.83 -1.25
N GLY A 136 1.02 -5.32 -2.41
CA GLY A 136 1.59 -3.98 -2.46
C GLY A 136 2.02 -3.43 -3.82
N ILE A 137 2.61 -2.23 -3.79
CA ILE A 137 3.17 -1.53 -4.95
C ILE A 137 4.49 -0.84 -4.56
N THR A 138 5.49 -0.93 -5.43
CA THR A 138 6.81 -0.29 -5.26
C THR A 138 7.53 -0.07 -6.60
N GLY A 139 8.77 0.42 -6.56
CA GLY A 139 9.78 0.19 -7.60
C GLY A 139 10.50 1.45 -8.11
N GLY A 140 10.07 2.65 -7.69
CA GLY A 140 10.63 3.94 -8.08
C GLY A 140 9.98 4.57 -9.31
N GLY A 141 9.05 3.86 -9.96
CA GLY A 141 8.30 4.36 -11.12
C GLY A 141 7.04 5.13 -10.76
N VAL A 142 6.11 5.16 -11.71
CA VAL A 142 4.89 5.99 -11.66
C VAL A 142 3.64 5.15 -11.86
N VAL A 143 2.60 5.40 -11.07
CA VAL A 143 1.21 5.06 -11.40
C VAL A 143 0.49 6.37 -11.75
N ASP A 144 0.05 6.50 -12.99
CA ASP A 144 -0.58 7.70 -13.53
C ASP A 144 -2.06 7.43 -13.81
N GLY A 145 -2.95 8.20 -13.17
CA GLY A 145 -4.40 8.06 -13.30
C GLY A 145 -4.97 8.68 -14.56
N HIS A 146 -4.15 9.35 -15.36
CA HIS A 146 -4.52 10.05 -16.57
C HIS A 146 -5.66 11.06 -16.34
N GLY A 147 -5.63 11.74 -15.18
CA GLY A 147 -6.74 12.54 -14.65
C GLY A 147 -7.22 13.66 -15.57
N LEU A 148 -6.33 14.27 -16.36
CA LEU A 148 -6.71 15.26 -17.36
C LEU A 148 -7.58 14.69 -18.49
N GLY A 149 -7.47 13.39 -18.78
CA GLY A 149 -8.35 12.69 -19.72
C GLY A 149 -9.83 12.69 -19.27
N PHE A 150 -10.08 12.99 -18.00
CA PHE A 150 -11.40 13.14 -17.42
C PHE A 150 -11.85 14.61 -17.34
N VAL A 151 -11.12 15.58 -17.87
CA VAL A 151 -11.55 17.00 -17.86
C VAL A 151 -12.40 17.30 -19.10
N LYS A 152 -13.65 17.75 -18.89
CA LYS A 152 -14.54 18.21 -19.97
C LYS A 152 -14.33 19.68 -20.30
N ARG A 153 -14.07 20.51 -19.28
CA ARG A 153 -13.85 21.95 -19.44
C ARG A 153 -12.94 22.46 -18.33
N PHE A 154 -11.98 23.28 -18.74
CA PHE A 154 -11.15 24.03 -17.79
C PHE A 154 -11.93 25.21 -17.21
N ASN A 155 -11.81 25.39 -15.90
CA ASN A 155 -12.27 26.56 -15.16
C ASN A 155 -11.13 26.99 -14.23
N GLU A 156 -11.00 28.31 -14.06
CA GLU A 156 -9.87 28.95 -13.38
C GLU A 156 -9.70 28.51 -11.93
N ARG A 157 -10.79 28.11 -11.26
CA ARG A 157 -10.78 27.67 -9.86
C ARG A 157 -10.72 26.16 -9.72
N LYS A 158 -11.55 25.43 -10.47
CA LYS A 158 -11.66 23.96 -10.43
C LYS A 158 -12.01 23.40 -11.80
N ASN A 159 -11.41 22.28 -12.19
CA ASN A 159 -11.72 21.54 -13.40
C ASN A 159 -13.15 21.00 -13.36
N VAL A 160 -13.84 21.09 -14.50
CA VAL A 160 -15.13 20.41 -14.69
C VAL A 160 -14.84 19.03 -15.25
N MET A 161 -15.05 18.01 -14.42
CA MET A 161 -14.71 16.63 -14.73
C MET A 161 -15.87 15.91 -15.45
N VAL A 162 -15.54 14.87 -16.20
CA VAL A 162 -16.47 13.89 -16.73
C VAL A 162 -16.98 13.06 -15.55
N SER A 163 -18.26 13.22 -15.23
CA SER A 163 -18.97 12.34 -14.32
C SER A 163 -19.83 11.38 -15.13
N TRP A 164 -19.63 10.08 -14.91
CA TRP A 164 -20.44 9.04 -15.53
C TRP A 164 -21.81 8.84 -14.86
N ASN A 165 -22.24 9.71 -13.92
CA ASN A 165 -23.60 9.63 -13.37
C ASN A 165 -24.68 9.78 -14.46
N THR A 166 -24.42 10.58 -15.49
CA THR A 166 -25.32 10.82 -16.62
C THR A 166 -25.51 9.58 -17.51
N THR A 167 -24.66 8.56 -17.42
CA THR A 167 -24.82 7.30 -18.15
C THR A 167 -25.75 6.31 -17.41
N GLY A 168 -26.14 6.63 -16.18
CA GLY A 168 -26.86 5.73 -15.28
C GLY A 168 -25.96 4.67 -14.63
N ALA A 169 -24.65 4.69 -14.86
CA ALA A 169 -23.71 3.75 -14.26
C ALA A 169 -23.55 3.92 -12.73
N CYS A 170 -23.76 5.15 -12.23
CA CYS A 170 -23.55 5.51 -10.83
C CYS A 170 -24.42 6.70 -10.41
N LEU A 171 -24.59 6.87 -9.11
CA LEU A 171 -25.33 7.99 -8.52
C LEU A 171 -24.36 8.92 -7.77
N GLY A 172 -24.57 10.24 -7.87
CA GLY A 172 -23.78 11.23 -7.15
C GLY A 172 -22.44 11.59 -7.81
N ASP A 173 -21.48 11.97 -6.96
CA ASP A 173 -20.17 12.53 -7.37
C ASP A 173 -19.06 11.46 -7.51
N GLU A 174 -19.30 10.24 -7.01
CA GLU A 174 -18.38 9.08 -7.06
C GLU A 174 -18.44 8.33 -8.40
N CYS A 175 -18.37 9.07 -9.49
CA CYS A 175 -18.52 8.55 -10.83
C CYS A 175 -17.24 8.65 -11.67
N ARG A 176 -16.09 8.58 -11.00
CA ARG A 176 -14.75 8.61 -11.58
C ARG A 176 -13.88 7.56 -10.91
N PRO A 177 -12.93 6.97 -11.64
CA PRO A 177 -12.05 5.96 -11.10
C PRO A 177 -11.05 6.56 -10.12
N ARG A 178 -10.80 5.81 -9.05
CA ARG A 178 -9.73 6.05 -8.09
C ARG A 178 -8.40 5.51 -8.65
N LEU A 179 -7.27 5.88 -8.07
CA LEU A 179 -5.98 5.44 -8.63
C LEU A 179 -5.56 4.05 -8.11
N VAL A 180 -5.34 3.93 -6.80
CA VAL A 180 -4.93 2.68 -6.15
C VAL A 180 -5.82 2.38 -4.96
N GLY A 181 -6.35 1.16 -4.88
CA GLY A 181 -7.23 0.71 -3.80
C GLY A 181 -6.80 -0.61 -3.16
N PHE A 182 -6.88 -0.68 -1.84
CA PHE A 182 -6.76 -1.91 -1.07
C PHE A 182 -8.00 -2.04 -0.20
N ILE A 183 -8.77 -3.11 -0.38
CA ILE A 183 -10.08 -3.31 0.25
C ILE A 183 -10.07 -4.64 1.00
N ASP A 184 -10.40 -4.63 2.30
CA ASP A 184 -10.42 -5.83 3.15
C ASP A 184 -9.08 -6.60 3.13
N CYS A 185 -7.96 -5.89 2.97
CA CYS A 185 -6.63 -6.48 2.82
C CYS A 185 -5.83 -6.51 4.13
N LYS A 186 -4.86 -7.42 4.22
CA LYS A 186 -3.92 -7.54 5.35
C LYS A 186 -2.46 -7.42 4.91
N ASN A 187 -1.60 -6.83 5.74
CA ASN A 187 -0.17 -6.65 5.44
C ASN A 187 0.05 -5.91 4.10
N VAL A 188 -0.60 -4.77 3.95
CA VAL A 188 -0.49 -3.93 2.76
C VAL A 188 0.80 -3.11 2.81
N ARG A 189 1.54 -3.05 1.70
CA ARG A 189 2.75 -2.22 1.59
C ARG A 189 2.74 -1.36 0.32
N VAL A 190 2.90 -0.05 0.47
CA VAL A 190 3.08 0.88 -0.65
C VAL A 190 4.33 1.70 -0.39
N TRP A 191 5.37 1.57 -1.22
CA TRP A 191 6.60 2.27 -0.93
C TRP A 191 7.46 2.58 -2.15
N ASN A 192 8.24 3.67 -2.09
CA ASN A 192 9.15 4.06 -3.16
C ASN A 192 8.42 4.07 -4.52
N ILE A 193 7.36 4.88 -4.64
CA ILE A 193 6.54 4.99 -5.85
C ILE A 193 5.98 6.40 -5.97
N THR A 194 5.77 6.87 -7.20
CA THR A 194 5.02 8.09 -7.49
C THR A 194 3.60 7.76 -7.93
N LEU A 195 2.61 8.41 -7.35
CA LEU A 195 1.21 8.36 -7.76
C LEU A 195 0.81 9.73 -8.30
N THR A 196 0.32 9.80 -9.53
CA THR A 196 0.07 11.11 -10.17
C THR A 196 -1.22 11.16 -10.98
N GLU A 197 -1.74 12.38 -11.13
CA GLU A 197 -2.93 12.71 -11.90
C GLU A 197 -4.13 11.77 -11.65
N PRO A 198 -4.53 11.53 -10.38
CA PRO A 198 -5.69 10.69 -10.12
C PRO A 198 -6.97 11.42 -10.57
N ALA A 199 -7.87 10.69 -11.24
CA ALA A 199 -9.14 11.23 -11.71
C ALA A 199 -10.14 11.49 -10.56
N TYR A 200 -9.96 10.79 -9.43
CA TYR A 200 -10.69 10.92 -8.17
C TYR A 200 -9.70 10.76 -7.00
N TRP A 201 -10.07 10.03 -5.94
CA TRP A 201 -9.17 9.70 -4.83
C TRP A 201 -7.94 8.91 -5.29
N CYS A 202 -6.79 9.25 -4.73
CA CYS A 202 -5.50 8.69 -5.13
C CYS A 202 -5.22 7.33 -4.50
N LEU A 203 -4.84 7.28 -3.22
CA LEU A 203 -4.55 6.03 -2.51
C LEU A 203 -5.64 5.74 -1.47
N HIS A 204 -6.38 4.66 -1.67
CA HIS A 204 -7.54 4.31 -0.85
C HIS A 204 -7.31 3.01 -0.06
N ILE A 205 -7.31 3.11 1.26
CA ILE A 205 -7.10 1.99 2.19
C ILE A 205 -8.40 1.74 2.94
N VAL A 206 -9.08 0.63 2.65
CA VAL A 206 -10.45 0.36 3.13
C VAL A 206 -10.49 -0.94 3.92
N ARG A 207 -10.89 -0.86 5.20
CA ARG A 207 -11.01 -2.01 6.10
C ARG A 207 -9.76 -2.89 6.12
N CYS A 208 -8.59 -2.27 6.02
CA CYS A 208 -7.31 -2.97 6.03
C CYS A 208 -6.75 -3.14 7.44
N GLU A 209 -5.97 -4.19 7.62
CA GLU A 209 -5.22 -4.46 8.84
C GLU A 209 -3.71 -4.52 8.53
N ASN A 210 -2.91 -3.77 9.29
CA ASN A 210 -1.46 -3.70 9.14
C ASN A 210 -1.04 -3.16 7.75
N THR A 211 -1.08 -1.83 7.62
CA THR A 211 -0.70 -1.12 6.39
C THR A 211 0.53 -0.26 6.62
N SER A 212 1.52 -0.34 5.71
CA SER A 212 2.71 0.50 5.72
C SER A 212 2.84 1.27 4.41
N ILE A 213 2.89 2.60 4.50
CA ILE A 213 3.04 3.51 3.37
C ILE A 213 4.28 4.38 3.62
N HIS A 214 5.30 4.29 2.77
CA HIS A 214 6.48 5.13 2.98
C HIS A 214 7.27 5.49 1.71
N ASP A 215 7.93 6.64 1.72
CA ASP A 215 8.70 7.11 0.55
C ASP A 215 7.82 7.20 -0.71
N VAL A 216 6.57 7.65 -0.54
CA VAL A 216 5.59 7.82 -1.63
C VAL A 216 5.48 9.30 -1.98
N SER A 217 5.50 9.60 -3.28
CA SER A 217 5.17 10.93 -3.79
C SER A 217 3.79 10.91 -4.42
N ILE A 218 2.92 11.85 -4.05
CA ILE A 218 1.59 12.02 -4.63
C ILE A 218 1.52 13.40 -5.28
N TYR A 219 1.21 13.44 -6.58
CA TYR A 219 1.05 14.69 -7.33
C TYR A 219 -0.28 14.69 -8.05
N GLY A 220 -1.25 15.38 -7.46
CA GLY A 220 -2.54 15.61 -8.06
C GLY A 220 -2.71 17.06 -8.50
N ASN A 221 -3.38 17.25 -9.64
CA ASN A 221 -3.70 18.58 -10.13
C ASN A 221 -4.54 19.36 -9.11
N PHE A 222 -4.04 20.53 -8.69
CA PHE A 222 -4.69 21.37 -7.68
C PHE A 222 -6.13 21.78 -8.04
N ASN A 223 -6.44 21.85 -9.33
CA ASN A 223 -7.75 22.24 -9.83
C ASN A 223 -8.70 21.04 -9.97
N THR A 224 -8.24 19.80 -9.84
CA THR A 224 -9.12 18.63 -9.90
C THR A 224 -9.91 18.49 -8.59
N PRO A 225 -11.24 18.35 -8.63
CA PRO A 225 -12.07 18.10 -7.44
C PRO A 225 -11.99 16.63 -7.00
N ASN A 226 -12.12 16.38 -5.69
CA ASN A 226 -12.05 15.03 -5.10
C ASN A 226 -10.73 14.33 -5.41
N ASN A 227 -9.68 15.12 -5.46
CA ASN A 227 -8.31 14.70 -5.72
C ASN A 227 -7.60 14.59 -4.37
N ASP A 228 -8.10 13.68 -3.54
CA ASP A 228 -7.59 13.39 -2.21
C ASP A 228 -6.28 12.58 -2.32
N GLY A 229 -5.38 12.71 -1.35
CA GLY A 229 -4.08 12.04 -1.36
C GLY A 229 -4.15 10.60 -0.85
N ILE A 230 -4.33 10.44 0.46
CA ILE A 230 -4.46 9.12 1.10
C ILE A 230 -5.73 9.11 1.94
N ASP A 231 -6.70 8.32 1.50
CA ASP A 231 -7.94 8.04 2.22
C ASP A 231 -7.78 6.75 3.01
N ILE A 232 -7.98 6.82 4.33
CA ILE A 232 -7.92 5.66 5.22
C ILE A 232 -9.31 5.47 5.81
N GLU A 233 -9.97 4.40 5.44
CA GLU A 233 -11.34 4.07 5.80
C GLU A 233 -11.38 2.81 6.67
N ASP A 234 -12.05 2.89 7.82
CA ASP A 234 -12.42 1.73 8.67
C ASP A 234 -11.26 0.77 8.98
N SER A 235 -10.02 1.28 8.98
CA SER A 235 -8.79 0.47 8.99
C SER A 235 -8.11 0.48 10.36
N ASN A 236 -7.29 -0.53 10.62
CA ASN A 236 -6.54 -0.68 11.87
C ASN A 236 -5.04 -0.87 11.61
N ASN A 237 -4.22 -0.19 12.41
CA ASN A 237 -2.76 -0.29 12.38
C ASN A 237 -2.17 0.14 11.02
N THR A 238 -2.27 1.43 10.73
CA THR A 238 -1.73 2.04 9.51
C THR A 238 -0.58 2.99 9.86
N VAL A 239 0.56 2.85 9.19
CA VAL A 239 1.72 3.74 9.32
C VAL A 239 1.99 4.41 7.99
N ILE A 240 2.09 5.74 8.00
CA ILE A 240 2.42 6.57 6.84
C ILE A 240 3.66 7.39 7.20
N THR A 241 4.74 7.31 6.42
CA THR A 241 5.94 8.08 6.73
C THR A 241 6.79 8.49 5.54
N ARG A 242 7.47 9.63 5.60
CA ARG A 242 8.36 10.12 4.53
C ARG A 242 7.66 10.28 3.18
N CYS A 243 6.40 10.72 3.21
CA CYS A 243 5.64 10.98 2.00
C CYS A 243 5.66 12.46 1.62
N HIS A 244 5.63 12.74 0.31
CA HIS A 244 5.44 14.07 -0.26
C HIS A 244 4.09 14.13 -0.95
N ILE A 245 3.21 15.06 -0.58
CA ILE A 245 1.81 15.04 -1.02
C ILE A 245 1.39 16.43 -1.50
N ASP A 246 1.15 16.54 -2.80
CA ASP A 246 0.55 17.69 -3.50
C ASP A 246 -0.84 17.29 -4.00
N THR A 247 -1.91 17.92 -3.50
CA THR A 247 -3.28 17.52 -3.85
C THR A 247 -4.26 18.67 -4.06
N GLY A 248 -5.21 18.45 -4.97
CA GLY A 248 -6.33 19.38 -5.19
C GLY A 248 -7.40 19.36 -4.08
N ASP A 249 -7.45 18.27 -3.31
CA ASP A 249 -8.36 18.07 -2.18
C ASP A 249 -7.58 17.58 -0.94
N ASP A 250 -8.24 16.99 0.05
CA ASP A 250 -7.62 16.63 1.33
C ASP A 250 -6.40 15.68 1.16
N ALA A 251 -5.28 15.97 1.84
CA ALA A 251 -4.04 15.24 1.61
C ALA A 251 -3.98 13.90 2.37
N ILE A 252 -4.19 13.93 3.69
CA ILE A 252 -4.39 12.72 4.51
C ILE A 252 -5.79 12.76 5.10
N CYS A 253 -6.64 11.82 4.70
CA CYS A 253 -8.05 11.84 5.04
C CYS A 253 -8.57 10.54 5.70
N PRO A 254 -8.48 10.43 7.03
CA PRO A 254 -9.14 9.35 7.76
C PRO A 254 -10.67 9.51 7.71
N LYS A 255 -11.39 8.45 7.36
CA LYS A 255 -12.85 8.38 7.32
C LYS A 255 -13.36 7.14 8.06
N THR A 256 -14.60 7.21 8.56
CA THR A 256 -15.30 6.06 9.15
C THR A 256 -16.73 5.93 8.60
N TYR A 257 -17.05 4.77 8.02
CA TYR A 257 -18.35 4.50 7.39
C TYR A 257 -19.07 3.33 8.04
N THR A 258 -18.41 2.17 8.10
CA THR A 258 -18.99 0.89 8.54
C THR A 258 -18.29 0.32 9.77
N GLY A 259 -17.13 0.85 10.11
CA GLY A 259 -16.34 0.45 11.26
C GLY A 259 -15.48 1.59 11.80
N PRO A 260 -14.88 1.40 12.99
CA PRO A 260 -13.97 2.37 13.55
C PRO A 260 -12.62 2.38 12.82
N LEU A 261 -11.90 3.49 12.95
CA LEU A 261 -10.51 3.61 12.50
C LEU A 261 -9.58 3.68 13.72
N TYR A 262 -8.62 2.76 13.79
CA TYR A 262 -7.72 2.60 14.93
C TYR A 262 -6.24 2.62 14.56
N ASN A 263 -5.43 3.17 15.46
CA ASN A 263 -3.96 3.08 15.40
C ASN A 263 -3.39 3.56 14.05
N LEU A 264 -3.63 4.82 13.71
CA LEU A 264 -3.04 5.46 12.55
C LEU A 264 -1.91 6.37 13.00
N THR A 265 -0.70 6.13 12.50
CA THR A 265 0.47 6.95 12.77
C THR A 265 0.97 7.56 11.47
N VAL A 266 1.05 8.88 11.40
CA VAL A 266 1.56 9.63 10.25
C VAL A 266 2.75 10.45 10.69
N THR A 267 3.92 10.24 10.07
CA THR A 267 5.14 10.94 10.47
C THR A 267 6.02 11.42 9.33
N ASN A 268 6.81 12.47 9.55
CA ASN A 268 7.85 12.92 8.60
C ASN A 268 7.32 13.18 7.18
N CYS A 269 6.11 13.73 7.05
CA CYS A 269 5.50 14.00 5.75
C CYS A 269 5.55 15.48 5.40
N TRP A 270 5.65 15.77 4.11
CA TRP A 270 5.59 17.12 3.56
C TRP A 270 4.32 17.25 2.71
N ILE A 271 3.50 18.26 2.99
CA ILE A 271 2.14 18.36 2.45
C ILE A 271 1.86 19.78 1.92
N ARG A 272 1.28 19.84 0.73
CA ARG A 272 0.65 21.04 0.16
C ARG A 272 -0.68 20.70 -0.52
N THR A 273 -1.73 21.44 -0.18
CA THR A 273 -3.08 21.13 -0.68
C THR A 273 -4.02 22.34 -0.80
N LYS A 274 -4.89 22.32 -1.82
CA LYS A 274 -6.01 23.27 -1.93
C LYS A 274 -7.23 22.93 -1.04
N SER A 275 -7.12 21.97 -0.13
CA SER A 275 -8.12 21.70 0.91
C SER A 275 -7.48 21.60 2.29
N SER A 276 -7.44 20.43 2.93
CA SER A 276 -6.91 20.25 4.28
C SER A 276 -5.75 19.27 4.26
N ALA A 277 -4.61 19.65 4.86
CA ALA A 277 -3.45 18.77 4.91
C ALA A 277 -3.74 17.49 5.71
N ILE A 278 -4.43 17.62 6.84
CA ILE A 278 -5.00 16.49 7.57
C ILE A 278 -6.49 16.77 7.76
N LYS A 279 -7.36 15.88 7.26
CA LYS A 279 -8.80 15.99 7.51
C LYS A 279 -9.43 14.70 8.01
N LEU A 280 -10.09 14.76 9.15
CA LEU A 280 -10.91 13.66 9.63
C LEU A 280 -12.36 13.88 9.19
N GLY A 281 -12.91 12.88 8.50
CA GLY A 281 -14.24 12.91 7.91
C GLY A 281 -14.29 13.46 6.48
N SER A 282 -15.44 13.89 5.97
CA SER A 282 -16.68 14.10 6.71
C SER A 282 -17.35 12.82 7.18
N ALA A 283 -17.17 11.70 6.47
CA ALA A 283 -17.68 10.40 6.88
C ALA A 283 -17.08 10.01 8.23
N SER A 284 -17.92 10.03 9.25
CA SER A 284 -17.51 10.02 10.66
C SER A 284 -18.48 9.21 11.52
N SER A 285 -19.05 8.14 10.95
CA SER A 285 -20.12 7.35 11.59
C SER A 285 -19.62 6.53 12.78
N PHE A 286 -18.32 6.28 12.85
CA PHE A 286 -17.68 5.51 13.92
C PHE A 286 -16.45 6.22 14.48
N ASN A 287 -15.89 5.65 15.55
CA ASN A 287 -14.81 6.30 16.29
C ASN A 287 -13.49 6.31 15.52
N PHE A 288 -12.77 7.42 15.62
CA PHE A 288 -11.35 7.54 15.34
C PHE A 288 -10.59 7.45 16.65
N LYS A 289 -9.71 6.46 16.85
CA LYS A 289 -8.97 6.32 18.11
C LYS A 289 -7.53 5.88 17.91
N GLY A 290 -6.62 6.59 18.57
CA GLY A 290 -5.18 6.30 18.48
C GLY A 290 -4.59 6.82 17.17
N LEU A 291 -4.99 8.04 16.78
CA LEU A 291 -4.43 8.74 15.63
C LEU A 291 -3.29 9.64 16.13
N ILE A 292 -2.10 9.47 15.55
CA ILE A 292 -0.89 10.22 15.88
C ILE A 292 -0.38 10.87 14.60
N PHE A 293 -0.21 12.19 14.64
CA PHE A 293 0.47 12.95 13.59
C PHE A 293 1.67 13.66 14.19
N ASP A 294 2.86 13.39 13.66
CA ASP A 294 4.13 13.88 14.22
C ASP A 294 5.14 14.25 13.13
N ASN A 295 5.87 15.35 13.32
CA ASN A 295 6.81 15.90 12.34
C ASN A 295 6.19 16.04 10.93
N ILE A 296 5.07 16.75 10.83
CA ILE A 296 4.41 17.07 9.55
C ILE A 296 4.76 18.50 9.15
N THR A 297 5.30 18.67 7.95
CA THR A 297 5.54 19.98 7.32
C THR A 297 4.38 20.30 6.39
N ILE A 298 3.61 21.32 6.71
CA ILE A 298 2.47 21.77 5.90
C ILE A 298 2.80 23.12 5.31
N VAL A 299 2.77 23.24 3.98
CA VAL A 299 3.05 24.50 3.27
C VAL A 299 1.93 24.83 2.30
N GLN A 300 1.75 26.12 2.02
CA GLN A 300 0.88 26.64 0.94
C GLN A 300 -0.49 25.94 0.85
N SER A 301 -1.06 25.59 2.02
CA SER A 301 -2.28 24.81 2.12
C SER A 301 -3.43 25.67 2.61
N HIS A 302 -4.64 25.45 2.09
CA HIS A 302 -5.80 26.22 2.55
C HIS A 302 -6.12 25.97 4.03
N ARG A 303 -5.91 24.75 4.53
CA ARG A 303 -6.07 24.38 5.94
C ARG A 303 -4.98 23.40 6.35
N GLY A 304 -4.41 23.59 7.55
CA GLY A 304 -3.54 22.58 8.15
C GLY A 304 -4.35 21.38 8.67
N LEU A 305 -5.35 21.64 9.52
CA LEU A 305 -6.21 20.62 10.12
C LEU A 305 -7.68 20.89 9.81
N GLY A 306 -8.43 19.85 9.46
CA GLY A 306 -9.89 19.89 9.30
C GLY A 306 -10.55 18.75 10.07
N LEU A 307 -11.41 19.06 11.04
CA LEU A 307 -12.19 18.04 11.76
C LEU A 307 -13.66 18.22 11.39
N GLN A 308 -14.21 17.28 10.62
CA GLN A 308 -15.61 17.29 10.21
C GLN A 308 -16.32 16.06 10.74
N ILE A 309 -16.63 16.09 12.04
CA ILE A 309 -17.33 15.01 12.73
C ILE A 309 -18.82 15.34 12.76
N ARG A 310 -19.57 14.71 11.86
CA ARG A 310 -20.98 15.05 11.57
C ARG A 310 -21.94 13.87 11.74
N ASP A 311 -21.43 12.64 11.79
CA ASP A 311 -22.25 11.43 11.66
C ASP A 311 -22.33 10.60 12.96
N GLY A 312 -21.89 11.17 14.10
CA GLY A 312 -22.10 10.60 15.43
C GLY A 312 -20.92 9.82 16.03
N GLY A 313 -19.83 9.62 15.29
CA GLY A 313 -18.59 9.05 15.82
C GLY A 313 -17.84 10.01 16.75
N ASN A 314 -16.99 9.46 17.62
CA ASN A 314 -16.11 10.24 18.51
C ASN A 314 -14.66 10.24 18.01
N THR A 315 -13.88 11.22 18.45
CA THR A 315 -12.46 11.34 18.08
C THR A 315 -11.55 11.35 19.30
N HIS A 316 -10.47 10.55 19.26
CA HIS A 316 -9.36 10.62 20.21
C HIS A 316 -8.03 10.64 19.44
N ILE A 317 -7.42 11.82 19.38
CA ILE A 317 -6.32 12.17 18.48
C ILE A 317 -5.23 12.89 19.27
N ALA A 318 -3.97 12.59 18.96
CA ALA A 318 -2.83 13.34 19.46
C ALA A 318 -2.06 13.96 18.28
N PHE A 319 -1.75 15.25 18.41
CA PHE A 319 -0.82 15.97 17.54
C PHE A 319 0.41 16.32 18.37
N LEU A 320 1.60 15.88 17.96
CA LEU A 320 2.80 16.04 18.77
C LEU A 320 3.65 17.21 18.26
N VAL A 321 4.16 17.10 17.04
CA VAL A 321 4.90 18.17 16.36
C VAL A 321 4.26 18.44 14.99
N LEU A 322 3.67 19.63 14.84
CA LEU A 322 3.16 20.13 13.56
C LEU A 322 3.86 21.44 13.22
N LEU A 323 4.58 21.48 12.11
CA LEU A 323 5.07 22.71 11.53
C LEU A 323 4.12 23.13 10.41
N ILE A 324 3.41 24.23 10.63
CA ILE A 324 2.48 24.79 9.66
C ILE A 324 3.04 26.13 9.20
N GLU A 325 3.56 26.17 7.98
CA GLU A 325 4.02 27.39 7.34
C GLU A 325 2.92 27.92 6.42
N PHE A 326 2.23 28.95 6.89
CA PHE A 326 1.34 29.74 6.06
C PHE A 326 2.17 30.76 5.29
N PHE A 327 2.24 30.61 3.98
CA PHE A 327 2.61 31.72 3.11
C PHE A 327 1.32 32.45 2.74
N LEU A 328 1.11 33.64 3.30
CA LEU A 328 0.20 34.62 2.72
C LEU A 328 0.83 35.04 1.39
N ASN A 329 0.35 34.49 0.28
CA ASN A 329 0.61 35.11 -1.01
C ASN A 329 -0.38 36.28 -1.12
N ASP A 330 0.17 37.50 -1.23
CA ASP A 330 -0.54 38.73 -1.56
C ASP A 330 -1.37 38.61 -2.86
#